data_AF-A0A645DQ07-F1
#
_entry.id   AF-A0A645DQ07-F1
#
_cell.length_a   1.000
_cell.length_b   1.000
_cell.length_c   1.000
_cell.angle_alpha   90.00
_cell.angle_beta   90.00
_cell.angle_gamma   90.00
#
_symmetry.space_group_name_H-M   'P 1'
#
loop_
_entity.id
_entity.type
_entity.pdbx_description
1 polymer ?
#
loop_
_entity_poly.entity_id
_entity_poly.type
_entity_poly.pdbx_seq_one_letter_code
_entity_poly.pdbx_strand_id
1 'polypeptide(L)'
;MRWRGLEIFSTGRYLPKKIIPFESSASQGEANKWYTPYDYRFPLIRLADLYLLYSEALNEMKGQPDEEVYYWIDLIRKNAGLKGVVESWANSSVNPDKPLNKIGMREIIQRERLIELAFEAQRWWDVRRWKIADQYWTLPYMMWTNTAKDPDEFYVPIHLPVYDRQVTFRDYLTPLRIYDLRINPNLVQTYGW
;
A
#
# COMPACT_ATOMS: atom_id res chain seq x y z
N MET A 1 7.05 6.15 8.47
CA MET A 1 7.12 6.75 7.12
C MET A 1 7.58 8.19 7.26
N ARG A 2 8.72 8.58 6.67
CA ARG A 2 9.30 9.92 6.81
C ARG A 2 8.84 10.78 5.63
N TRP A 3 8.15 11.89 5.89
CA TRP A 3 7.67 12.83 4.88
C TRP A 3 8.74 13.90 4.62
N ARG A 4 8.84 14.41 3.38
CA ARG A 4 9.60 15.63 3.07
C ARG A 4 8.61 16.75 2.76
N GLY A 5 8.71 17.85 3.49
CA GLY A 5 7.94 19.08 3.26
C GLY A 5 8.79 20.12 2.52
N LEU A 6 8.11 20.98 1.74
CA LEU A 6 8.64 22.19 1.08
C LEU A 6 9.67 22.02 -0.05
N GLU A 7 10.21 20.82 -0.28
CA GLU A 7 11.28 20.67 -1.28
C GLU A 7 10.77 20.75 -2.73
N ILE A 8 9.64 20.13 -3.09
CA ILE A 8 9.31 19.88 -4.52
C ILE A 8 8.11 20.68 -5.04
N PHE A 9 7.20 21.18 -4.18
CA PHE A 9 6.03 21.97 -4.62
C PHE A 9 5.63 23.06 -3.62
N SER A 10 4.98 24.10 -4.17
CA SER A 10 4.37 25.21 -3.44
C SER A 10 3.29 24.75 -2.45
N THR A 11 3.39 25.28 -1.22
CA THR A 11 2.41 25.36 -0.12
C THR A 11 1.55 24.11 0.21
N GLY A 12 1.83 23.52 1.37
CA GLY A 12 0.88 22.66 2.12
C GLY A 12 0.75 21.19 1.67
N ARG A 13 1.59 20.70 0.76
CA ARG A 13 1.54 19.31 0.26
C ARG A 13 2.75 18.51 0.72
N TYR A 14 2.53 17.27 1.16
CA TYR A 14 3.58 16.31 1.50
C TYR A 14 3.71 15.25 0.42
N LEU A 15 4.94 14.88 0.08
CA LEU A 15 5.23 13.75 -0.82
C LEU A 15 5.90 12.60 -0.06
N PRO A 16 5.62 11.34 -0.46
CA PRO A 16 6.27 10.20 0.14
C PRO A 16 7.75 10.19 -0.26
N LYS A 17 8.64 10.35 0.72
CA LYS A 17 10.11 10.31 0.51
C LYS A 17 10.58 9.04 -0.20
N LYS A 18 9.85 7.94 -0.01
CA LYS A 18 10.24 6.60 -0.47
C LYS A 18 10.45 6.47 -1.99
N ILE A 19 9.68 7.21 -2.78
CA ILE A 19 9.77 7.18 -4.26
C ILE A 19 10.65 8.31 -4.82
N ILE A 20 11.19 9.16 -3.95
CA ILE A 20 12.04 10.28 -4.31
C ILE A 20 13.49 9.92 -3.95
N PRO A 21 14.40 9.83 -4.93
CA PRO A 21 15.81 9.57 -4.68
C PRO A 21 16.38 10.64 -3.76
N PHE A 22 17.26 10.26 -2.84
CA PHE A 22 17.77 11.23 -1.87
C PHE A 22 18.70 12.26 -2.51
N GLU A 23 19.28 11.91 -3.66
CA GLU A 23 20.13 12.71 -4.54
C GLU A 23 19.32 13.73 -5.35
N SER A 24 18.01 13.52 -5.49
CA SER A 24 17.15 14.54 -6.08
C SER A 24 17.13 15.76 -5.14
N SER A 25 17.41 16.93 -5.71
CA SER A 25 17.44 18.18 -4.97
C SER A 25 16.33 19.09 -5.45
N ALA A 26 15.87 19.95 -4.56
CA ALA A 26 14.77 20.86 -4.85
C ALA A 26 14.85 22.06 -3.90
N SER A 27 14.16 23.16 -4.22
CA SER A 27 14.30 24.40 -3.44
C SER A 27 13.77 24.26 -2.03
N GLN A 28 14.55 24.67 -1.04
CA GLN A 28 14.13 24.78 0.36
C GLN A 28 13.65 26.21 0.68
N GLY A 29 12.91 26.83 -0.24
CA GLY A 29 12.40 28.20 -0.08
C GLY A 29 13.32 29.29 -0.64
N GLU A 30 14.35 28.93 -1.39
CA GLU A 30 15.17 29.87 -2.16
C GLU A 30 14.53 30.18 -3.52
N ALA A 31 14.43 31.47 -3.85
CA ALA A 31 14.03 31.92 -5.17
C ALA A 31 15.04 31.42 -6.23
N ASN A 32 14.55 30.99 -7.40
CA ASN A 32 15.33 30.49 -8.54
C ASN A 32 16.07 29.14 -8.38
N LYS A 33 15.86 28.40 -7.29
CA LYS A 33 16.24 26.98 -7.25
C LYS A 33 15.07 26.12 -7.75
N TRP A 34 15.34 25.27 -8.74
CA TRP A 34 14.35 24.38 -9.34
C TRP A 34 14.58 22.93 -8.90
N TYR A 35 13.54 22.10 -9.04
CA TYR A 35 13.67 20.66 -8.86
C TYR A 35 14.69 20.09 -9.86
N THR A 36 15.74 19.45 -9.34
CA THR A 36 16.75 18.75 -10.13
C THR A 36 16.58 17.25 -9.87
N PRO A 37 15.99 16.50 -10.82
CA PRO A 37 15.83 15.06 -10.68
C PRO A 37 17.20 14.36 -10.74
N TYR A 38 17.33 13.29 -9.97
CA TYR A 38 18.39 12.31 -10.15
C TYR A 38 17.86 11.13 -10.97
N ASP A 39 18.66 10.58 -11.88
CA ASP A 39 18.31 9.36 -12.62
C ASP A 39 18.31 8.16 -11.67
N TYR A 40 17.11 7.80 -11.21
CA TYR A 40 16.91 6.69 -10.30
C TYR A 40 16.26 5.50 -11.00
N ARG A 41 16.92 4.36 -10.90
CA ARG A 41 16.39 3.09 -11.39
C ARG A 41 15.36 2.55 -10.40
N PHE A 42 14.09 2.77 -10.71
CA PHE A 42 12.98 2.28 -9.90
C PHE A 42 12.97 0.74 -9.89
N PRO A 43 13.07 0.09 -8.72
CA PRO A 43 13.10 -1.37 -8.63
C PRO A 43 11.71 -1.94 -8.95
N LEU A 44 11.64 -2.88 -9.89
CA LEU A 44 10.41 -3.63 -10.16
C LEU A 44 10.21 -4.77 -9.16
N ILE A 45 11.30 -5.40 -8.72
CA ILE A 45 11.32 -6.46 -7.70
C ILE A 45 12.44 -6.11 -6.73
N ARG A 46 12.19 -6.30 -5.43
CA ARG A 46 13.18 -6.12 -4.38
C ARG A 46 13.07 -7.20 -3.32
N LEU A 47 14.14 -7.39 -2.57
CA LEU A 47 14.28 -8.49 -1.61
C LEU A 47 13.17 -8.55 -0.56
N ALA A 48 12.68 -7.41 -0.06
CA ALA A 48 11.60 -7.41 0.92
C ALA A 48 10.27 -7.94 0.35
N ASP A 49 9.98 -7.69 -0.93
CA ASP A 49 8.77 -8.26 -1.55
C ASP A 49 8.88 -9.79 -1.62
N LEU A 50 10.07 -10.32 -1.95
CA LEU A 50 10.32 -11.76 -1.95
C LEU A 50 10.16 -12.38 -0.55
N TYR A 51 10.69 -11.74 0.50
CA TYR A 51 10.52 -12.22 1.87
C TYR A 51 9.06 -12.21 2.32
N LEU A 52 8.28 -11.18 1.96
CA LEU A 52 6.85 -11.13 2.27
C LEU A 52 6.04 -12.13 1.48
N LEU A 53 6.39 -12.34 0.21
CA LEU A 53 5.72 -13.33 -0.63
C LEU A 53 6.01 -14.74 -0.13
N TYR A 54 7.24 -15.00 0.32
CA TYR A 54 7.63 -16.29 0.89
C TYR A 54 6.95 -16.54 2.24
N SER A 55 6.89 -15.54 3.13
CA SER A 55 6.17 -15.67 4.41
C SER A 55 4.68 -15.91 4.21
N GLU A 56 4.07 -15.25 3.22
CA GLU A 56 2.68 -15.50 2.83
C GLU A 56 2.48 -16.94 2.32
N ALA A 57 3.31 -17.39 1.38
CA ALA A 57 3.24 -18.74 0.83
C ALA A 57 3.40 -19.82 1.92
N LEU A 58 4.34 -19.63 2.84
CA LEU A 58 4.54 -20.53 3.98
C LEU A 58 3.31 -20.56 4.91
N ASN A 59 2.73 -19.40 5.25
CA ASN A 59 1.53 -19.34 6.06
C ASN A 59 0.33 -20.04 5.39
N GLU A 60 0.20 -19.91 4.06
CA GLU A 60 -0.85 -20.59 3.30
C GLU A 60 -0.63 -22.09 3.14
N MET A 61 0.61 -22.53 2.98
CA MET A 61 0.98 -23.94 2.89
C MET A 61 0.78 -24.66 4.23
N LYS A 62 1.20 -24.05 5.34
CA LYS A 62 1.16 -24.68 6.66
C LYS A 62 -0.24 -24.60 7.28
N GLY A 63 -0.56 -25.54 8.18
CA GLY A 63 -1.82 -25.53 8.92
C GLY A 63 -1.88 -24.41 9.98
N GLN A 64 -0.73 -24.06 10.54
CA GLN A 64 -0.53 -23.01 11.53
C GLN A 64 0.81 -22.30 11.28
N PRO A 65 0.94 -21.02 11.65
CA PRO A 65 2.20 -20.28 11.53
C PRO A 65 3.23 -20.77 12.54
N ASP A 66 4.46 -20.95 12.07
CA ASP A 66 5.60 -21.42 12.86
C ASP A 66 6.78 -20.44 12.79
N GLU A 67 7.89 -20.80 13.44
CA GLU A 67 9.09 -19.95 13.52
C GLU A 67 9.62 -19.52 12.15
N GLU A 68 9.49 -20.36 11.13
CA GLU A 68 9.92 -20.03 9.76
C GLU A 68 9.06 -18.90 9.16
N VAL A 69 7.73 -18.95 9.35
CA VAL A 69 6.83 -17.87 8.90
C VAL A 69 7.22 -16.55 9.56
N TYR A 70 7.48 -16.56 10.87
CA TYR A 70 7.85 -15.37 11.63
C TYR A 70 9.24 -14.83 11.23
N TYR A 71 10.19 -15.72 10.96
CA TYR A 71 11.55 -15.33 10.60
C TYR A 71 11.60 -14.37 9.40
N TRP A 72 10.90 -14.69 8.31
CA TRP A 72 10.97 -13.92 7.07
C TRP A 72 10.32 -12.54 7.18
N ILE A 73 9.19 -12.44 7.88
CA ILE A 73 8.54 -11.15 8.13
C ILE A 73 9.33 -10.31 9.13
N ASP A 74 9.96 -10.93 10.13
CA ASP A 74 10.73 -10.25 11.15
C ASP A 74 12.04 -9.66 10.61
N LEU A 75 12.63 -10.24 9.55
CA LEU A 75 13.77 -9.62 8.85
C LEU A 75 13.43 -8.22 8.30
N ILE A 76 12.22 -8.03 7.80
CA ILE A 76 11.76 -6.73 7.29
C ILE A 76 11.48 -5.78 8.44
N ARG A 77 10.78 -6.27 9.46
CA ARG A 77 10.48 -5.48 10.66
C ARG A 77 11.74 -5.00 11.34
N LYS A 78 12.76 -5.84 11.45
CA LYS A 78 14.09 -5.49 11.97
C LYS A 78 14.74 -4.37 11.16
N ASN A 79 14.68 -4.42 9.83
CA ASN A 79 15.19 -3.35 8.97
C ASN A 79 14.46 -2.02 9.18
N ALA A 80 13.16 -2.07 9.52
CA ALA A 80 12.36 -0.91 9.89
C ALA A 80 12.54 -0.46 11.35
N GLY A 81 13.39 -1.14 12.14
CA GLY A 81 13.59 -0.86 13.57
C GLY A 81 12.44 -1.31 14.47
N LEU A 82 11.59 -2.21 13.99
CA LEU A 82 10.47 -2.79 14.71
C LEU A 82 10.86 -4.12 15.36
N LYS A 83 10.24 -4.42 16.50
CA LYS A 83 10.32 -5.73 17.16
C LYS A 83 9.61 -6.81 16.31
N GLY A 84 9.93 -8.07 16.57
CA GLY A 84 9.30 -9.20 15.87
C GLY A 84 7.77 -9.23 16.04
N VAL A 85 7.08 -9.92 15.14
CA VAL A 85 5.61 -9.96 15.11
C VAL A 85 5.06 -10.50 16.43
N VAL A 86 5.51 -11.67 16.87
CA VAL A 86 4.98 -12.32 18.09
C VAL A 86 5.22 -11.43 19.32
N GLU A 87 6.43 -10.88 19.47
CA GLU A 87 6.77 -9.97 20.56
C GLU A 87 5.93 -8.69 20.53
N SER A 88 5.73 -8.09 19.35
CA SER A 88 5.00 -6.83 19.21
C SER A 88 3.51 -7.00 19.53
N TRP A 89 2.93 -8.13 19.12
CA TRP A 89 1.53 -8.42 19.39
C TRP A 89 1.29 -8.79 20.85
N ALA A 90 2.17 -9.59 21.46
CA ALA A 90 2.06 -9.93 22.87
C ALA A 90 2.10 -8.69 23.78
N ASN A 91 2.91 -7.68 23.44
CA ASN A 91 3.12 -6.52 24.30
C ASN A 91 2.18 -5.34 24.03
N SER A 92 1.60 -5.22 22.84
CA SER A 92 0.93 -3.98 22.43
C SER A 92 -0.37 -4.17 21.64
N SER A 93 -0.77 -5.40 21.33
CA SER A 93 -2.04 -5.66 20.64
C SER A 93 -3.17 -5.90 21.63
N VAL A 94 -4.38 -5.45 21.27
CA VAL A 94 -5.63 -5.85 21.94
C VAL A 94 -5.91 -7.34 21.76
N ASN A 95 -5.33 -7.94 20.71
CA ASN A 95 -5.50 -9.35 20.37
C ASN A 95 -4.11 -10.00 20.25
N PRO A 96 -3.51 -10.45 21.37
CA PRO A 96 -2.12 -10.93 21.40
C PRO A 96 -1.93 -12.25 20.65
N ASP A 97 -2.96 -13.09 20.58
CA ASP A 97 -2.90 -14.40 19.92
C ASP A 97 -3.08 -14.34 18.39
N LYS A 98 -3.29 -13.14 17.84
CA LYS A 98 -3.51 -12.97 16.39
C LYS A 98 -2.42 -13.59 15.51
N PRO A 99 -1.11 -13.46 15.83
CA PRO A 99 -0.05 -14.10 15.04
C PRO A 99 -0.05 -15.63 15.14
N LEU A 100 -0.64 -16.21 16.19
CA LEU A 100 -0.63 -17.65 16.44
C LEU A 100 -1.67 -18.41 15.59
N ASN A 101 -2.65 -17.69 15.03
CA ASN A 101 -3.66 -18.23 14.15
C ASN A 101 -3.30 -17.92 12.69
N LYS A 102 -3.40 -18.92 11.80
CA LYS A 102 -3.21 -18.77 10.34
C LYS A 102 -3.97 -17.59 9.72
N ILE A 103 -5.22 -17.39 10.10
CA ILE A 103 -6.05 -16.28 9.57
C ILE A 103 -5.52 -14.94 10.08
N GLY A 104 -5.21 -14.86 11.38
CA GLY A 104 -4.67 -13.65 11.98
C GLY A 104 -3.29 -13.30 11.43
N MET A 105 -2.42 -14.30 11.23
CA MET A 105 -1.11 -14.14 10.62
C MET A 105 -1.20 -13.72 9.16
N ARG A 106 -2.16 -14.25 8.39
CA ARG A 106 -2.45 -13.79 7.03
C ARG A 106 -2.75 -12.29 7.01
N GLU A 107 -3.65 -11.81 7.88
CA GLU A 107 -3.97 -10.38 7.96
C GLU A 107 -2.76 -9.52 8.35
N ILE A 108 -1.89 -10.04 9.22
CA ILE A 108 -0.63 -9.36 9.59
C ILE A 108 0.29 -9.24 8.38
N ILE A 109 0.51 -10.33 7.64
CA ILE A 109 1.34 -10.34 6.41
C ILE A 109 0.75 -9.38 5.37
N GLN A 110 -0.57 -9.40 5.16
CA GLN A 110 -1.25 -8.47 4.25
C GLN A 110 -1.04 -7.00 4.64
N ARG A 111 -1.07 -6.71 5.95
CA ARG A 111 -0.80 -5.36 6.47
C ARG A 111 0.66 -4.96 6.31
N GLU A 112 1.61 -5.85 6.59
CA GLU A 112 3.03 -5.60 6.38
C GLU A 112 3.33 -5.36 4.90
N ARG A 113 2.76 -6.14 3.98
CA ARG A 113 2.84 -5.87 2.52
C ARG A 113 2.31 -4.50 2.15
N LEU A 114 1.17 -4.08 2.70
CA LEU A 114 0.62 -2.75 2.46
C LEU A 114 1.57 -1.63 2.91
N ILE A 115 2.16 -1.76 4.10
CA ILE A 115 3.04 -0.74 4.68
C ILE A 115 4.38 -0.72 3.94
N GLU A 116 5.00 -1.89 3.81
CA GLU A 116 6.34 -2.05 3.26
C GLU A 116 6.36 -1.73 1.78
N LEU A 117 5.34 -2.08 0.98
CA LEU A 117 5.30 -1.88 -0.47
C LEU A 117 4.42 -0.67 -0.89
N ALA A 118 4.09 0.22 0.07
CA ALA A 118 3.36 1.44 -0.22
C ALA A 118 4.05 2.26 -1.32
N PHE A 119 3.27 2.73 -2.29
CA PHE A 119 3.71 3.50 -3.47
C PHE A 119 4.60 2.74 -4.48
N GLU A 120 4.63 1.41 -4.43
CA GLU A 120 5.38 0.56 -5.37
C GLU A 120 4.49 -0.22 -6.36
N ALA A 121 3.27 0.27 -6.62
CA ALA A 121 2.29 -0.34 -7.54
C ALA A 121 1.83 -1.78 -7.18
N GLN A 122 2.18 -2.31 -6.00
CA GLN A 122 1.83 -3.67 -5.58
C GLN A 122 0.39 -3.80 -5.07
N ARG A 123 -0.12 -2.78 -4.35
CA ARG A 123 -1.42 -2.85 -3.66
C ARG A 123 -2.59 -3.17 -4.61
N TRP A 124 -2.53 -2.70 -5.85
CA TRP A 124 -3.53 -2.93 -6.88
C TRP A 124 -3.72 -4.42 -7.21
N TRP A 125 -2.62 -5.18 -7.22
CA TRP A 125 -2.62 -6.62 -7.49
C TRP A 125 -2.94 -7.42 -6.23
N ASP A 126 -2.40 -7.01 -5.09
CA ASP A 126 -2.61 -7.64 -3.79
C ASP A 126 -4.10 -7.72 -3.40
N VAL A 127 -4.85 -6.63 -3.50
CA VAL A 127 -6.29 -6.66 -3.16
C VAL A 127 -7.12 -7.53 -4.12
N ARG A 128 -6.71 -7.64 -5.38
CA ARG A 128 -7.39 -8.49 -6.37
C ARG A 128 -7.17 -9.97 -6.09
N ARG A 129 -5.92 -10.38 -5.92
CA ARG A 129 -5.58 -11.80 -5.70
C ARG A 129 -6.17 -12.33 -4.40
N TRP A 130 -6.25 -11.48 -3.37
CA TRP A 130 -6.93 -11.80 -2.11
C TRP A 130 -8.45 -11.71 -2.18
N LYS A 131 -9.01 -11.22 -3.29
CA LYS A 131 -10.44 -11.03 -3.49
C LYS A 131 -11.10 -10.05 -2.52
N ILE A 132 -10.36 -9.06 -2.00
CA ILE A 132 -10.82 -8.08 -1.00
C ILE A 132 -10.94 -6.66 -1.57
N ALA A 133 -11.02 -6.51 -2.90
CA ALA A 133 -11.06 -5.19 -3.53
C ALA A 133 -12.33 -4.41 -3.17
N ASP A 134 -13.45 -5.11 -3.02
CA ASP A 134 -14.73 -4.58 -2.57
C ASP A 134 -14.66 -3.92 -1.18
N GLN A 135 -13.89 -4.51 -0.27
CA GLN A 135 -13.70 -3.99 1.09
C GLN A 135 -12.92 -2.67 1.13
N TYR A 136 -12.00 -2.47 0.18
CA TYR A 136 -11.09 -1.31 0.20
C TYR A 136 -11.41 -0.24 -0.84
N TRP A 137 -11.88 -0.59 -2.03
CA TRP A 137 -12.17 0.38 -3.09
C TRP A 137 -13.55 1.02 -2.97
N THR A 138 -14.43 0.47 -2.13
CA THR A 138 -15.71 1.08 -1.76
C THR A 138 -15.55 2.09 -0.61
N LEU A 139 -14.38 2.13 0.05
CA LEU A 139 -14.15 3.07 1.15
C LEU A 139 -14.27 4.52 0.66
N PRO A 140 -14.92 5.39 1.42
CA PRO A 140 -15.08 6.78 1.03
C PRO A 140 -13.72 7.48 1.03
N TYR A 141 -13.54 8.42 0.11
CA TYR A 141 -12.36 9.26 0.09
C TYR A 141 -12.35 10.17 1.32
N MET A 142 -11.26 10.13 2.07
CA MET A 142 -11.06 10.96 3.24
C MET A 142 -10.01 12.04 2.94
N MET A 143 -10.22 13.25 3.45
CA MET A 143 -9.21 14.28 3.50
C MET A 143 -9.21 14.98 4.87
N TRP A 144 -8.20 15.79 5.12
CA TRP A 144 -8.23 16.73 6.24
C TRP A 144 -8.86 18.05 5.79
N THR A 145 -9.65 18.67 6.67
CA THR A 145 -10.25 19.99 6.43
C THR A 145 -9.18 21.05 6.21
N ASN A 146 -8.99 21.51 4.98
CA ASN A 146 -7.99 22.55 4.66
C ASN A 146 -8.58 23.96 4.56
N THR A 147 -9.88 24.13 4.87
CA THR A 147 -10.62 25.39 4.74
C THR A 147 -10.90 26.08 6.07
N ALA A 148 -10.72 25.38 7.19
CA ALA A 148 -10.94 25.95 8.50
C ALA A 148 -9.89 27.03 8.81
N LYS A 149 -10.31 28.09 9.51
CA LYS A 149 -9.40 29.15 9.97
C LYS A 149 -8.87 28.90 11.37
N ASP A 150 -9.59 28.09 12.14
CA ASP A 150 -9.22 27.70 13.50
C ASP A 150 -8.23 26.52 13.46
N PRO A 151 -7.07 26.58 14.14
CA PRO A 151 -6.11 25.49 14.18
C PRO A 151 -6.70 24.15 14.62
N ASP A 152 -7.67 24.16 15.54
CA ASP A 152 -8.29 22.95 16.07
C ASP A 152 -9.18 22.23 15.03
N GLU A 153 -9.66 22.96 14.03
CA GLU A 153 -10.54 22.43 12.98
C GLU A 153 -9.77 22.04 11.69
N PHE A 154 -8.50 22.43 11.57
CA PHE A 154 -7.70 22.27 10.34
C PHE A 154 -7.21 20.83 10.07
N TYR A 155 -7.23 19.94 11.06
CA TYR A 155 -6.78 18.54 10.90
C TYR A 155 -7.85 17.51 11.24
N VAL A 156 -9.11 17.90 11.09
CA VAL A 156 -10.25 16.99 11.27
C VAL A 156 -10.47 16.20 9.97
N PRO A 157 -10.55 14.85 10.04
CA PRO A 157 -10.86 14.05 8.87
C PRO A 157 -12.31 14.26 8.44
N ILE A 158 -12.50 14.59 7.16
CA ILE A 158 -13.81 14.74 6.52
C ILE A 158 -13.97 13.77 5.36
N HIS A 159 -15.21 13.35 5.13
CA HIS A 159 -15.59 12.62 3.93
C HIS A 159 -15.67 13.59 2.76
N LEU A 160 -15.00 13.24 1.67
CA LEU A 160 -15.18 13.95 0.42
C LEU A 160 -16.49 13.51 -0.24
N PRO A 161 -17.38 14.45 -0.61
CA PRO A 161 -18.62 14.14 -1.29
C PRO A 161 -18.35 13.83 -2.77
N VAL A 162 -17.60 12.76 -3.02
CA VAL A 162 -17.42 12.15 -4.35
C VAL A 162 -18.39 10.96 -4.43
N TYR A 163 -18.77 10.58 -5.66
CA TYR A 163 -19.64 9.42 -5.88
C TYR A 163 -19.12 8.17 -5.17
N ASP A 164 -20.00 7.50 -4.43
CA ASP A 164 -19.73 6.21 -3.82
C ASP A 164 -19.37 5.21 -4.91
N ARG A 165 -18.16 4.66 -4.82
CA ARG A 165 -17.72 3.63 -5.76
C ARG A 165 -18.27 2.29 -5.31
N GLN A 166 -19.12 1.67 -6.12
CA GLN A 166 -19.47 0.27 -5.93
C GLN A 166 -18.52 -0.63 -6.70
N VAL A 167 -18.02 -1.66 -6.04
CA VAL A 167 -17.12 -2.67 -6.61
C VAL A 167 -17.91 -3.96 -6.78
N THR A 168 -17.92 -4.47 -7.99
CA THR A 168 -18.56 -5.74 -8.35
C THR A 168 -17.52 -6.72 -8.88
N PHE A 169 -17.93 -7.96 -9.13
CA PHE A 169 -17.02 -8.98 -9.65
C PHE A 169 -16.29 -8.55 -10.95
N ARG A 170 -16.95 -7.76 -11.81
CA ARG A 170 -16.35 -7.30 -13.08
C ARG A 170 -15.11 -6.42 -12.86
N ASP A 171 -15.00 -5.74 -11.72
CA ASP A 171 -13.92 -4.80 -11.42
C ASP A 171 -12.61 -5.49 -11.01
N TYR A 172 -12.65 -6.81 -10.76
CA TYR A 172 -11.47 -7.62 -10.48
C TYR A 172 -10.63 -7.90 -11.74
N LEU A 173 -11.26 -7.91 -12.93
CA LEU A 173 -10.59 -8.16 -14.20
C LEU A 173 -10.63 -6.91 -15.08
N THR A 174 -9.58 -6.72 -15.89
CA THR A 174 -9.53 -5.62 -16.84
C THR A 174 -10.33 -5.99 -18.09
N PRO A 175 -11.30 -5.17 -18.55
CA PRO A 175 -12.06 -5.46 -19.75
C PRO A 175 -11.18 -5.49 -21.00
N LEU A 176 -11.52 -6.40 -21.93
CA LEU A 176 -10.96 -6.38 -23.27
C LEU A 176 -11.53 -5.18 -24.03
N ARG A 177 -10.69 -4.54 -24.86
CA ARG A 177 -11.15 -3.41 -25.66
C ARG A 177 -12.14 -3.91 -26.71
N ILE A 178 -13.23 -3.16 -26.89
CA ILE A 178 -14.28 -3.50 -27.88
C ILE A 178 -13.71 -3.65 -29.29
N TYR A 179 -12.68 -2.86 -29.62
CA TYR A 179 -11.98 -2.96 -30.91
C TYR A 179 -11.37 -4.35 -31.14
N ASP A 180 -10.73 -4.93 -30.12
CA ASP A 180 -10.08 -6.24 -30.23
C ASP A 180 -11.12 -7.35 -30.41
N LEU A 181 -12.26 -7.26 -29.69
CA LEU A 181 -13.39 -8.17 -29.84
C LEU A 181 -14.03 -8.12 -31.23
N ARG A 182 -14.07 -6.93 -31.85
CA ARG A 182 -14.60 -6.76 -33.22
C ARG A 182 -13.68 -7.35 -34.29
N ILE A 183 -12.37 -7.28 -34.08
CA ILE A 183 -11.39 -7.83 -35.02
C ILE A 183 -11.34 -9.36 -34.93
N ASN A 184 -11.29 -9.89 -33.71
CA ASN A 184 -11.12 -11.32 -33.49
C ASN A 184 -12.39 -11.91 -32.86
N PRO A 185 -13.26 -12.55 -33.66
CA PRO A 185 -14.51 -13.13 -33.15
C PRO A 185 -14.30 -14.33 -32.21
N ASN A 186 -13.06 -14.85 -32.09
CA ASN A 186 -12.74 -15.91 -31.12
C ASN A 186 -12.47 -15.37 -29.71
N LEU A 187 -12.34 -14.05 -29.52
CA LEU A 187 -12.14 -13.47 -28.20
C LEU A 187 -13.48 -13.39 -27.45
N VAL A 188 -13.48 -13.88 -26.21
CA VAL A 188 -14.61 -13.75 -25.28
C VAL A 188 -14.28 -12.66 -24.27
N GLN A 189 -15.25 -11.80 -24.00
CA GLN A 189 -15.12 -10.71 -23.04
C GLN A 189 -14.90 -11.25 -21.61
N THR A 190 -14.19 -10.48 -20.79
CA THR A 190 -14.07 -10.74 -19.35
C THR A 190 -15.44 -10.68 -18.68
N TYR A 191 -15.64 -11.59 -17.72
CA TYR A 191 -16.95 -11.76 -17.09
C TYR A 191 -17.48 -10.48 -16.42
N GLY A 192 -18.71 -10.09 -16.76
CA GLY A 192 -19.40 -8.92 -16.20
C GLY A 192 -19.24 -7.62 -17.01
N TRP A 193 -18.57 -7.67 -18.17
CA TRP A 193 -18.41 -6.56 -19.12
C TRP A 193 -19.07 -6.81 -20.46
#